data_AF-A0A382HD64-F1
#
_entry.id   AF-A0A382HD64-F1
#
_cell.length_a   1.000
_cell.length_b   1.000
_cell.length_c   1.000
_cell.angle_alpha   90.00
_cell.angle_beta   90.00
_cell.angle_gamma   90.00
#
_symmetry.space_group_name_H-M   'P 1'
#
loop_
_entity.id
_entity.type
_entity.pdbx_description
1 polymer ?
#
loop_
_entity_poly.entity_id
_entity_poly.type
_entity_poly.pdbx_seq_one_letter_code
_entity_poly.pdbx_strand_id
1 'polypeptide(L)'
;SDLPMINFKDIKNLLKYAKSNQLLIVSDSLEFGTNCLIYDSNCHFNLCFGLNSYQLFINEFQNQGIKFTKHNCKAIEQDLDSEEDYFKLISYLKN
;
A
#
# COMPACT_ATOMS: atom_id res chain seq x y z
N SER A 1 2.44 -12.58 3.79
CA SER A 1 2.39 -11.30 3.06
C SER A 1 2.12 -11.69 1.65
N ASP A 2 1.07 -11.10 1.11
CA ASP A 2 0.31 -11.68 0.01
C ASP A 2 0.58 -10.91 -1.28
N LEU A 3 1.74 -10.25 -1.34
CA LEU A 3 2.26 -9.46 -2.46
C LEU A 3 3.37 -10.23 -3.19
N PRO A 4 3.04 -11.23 -4.02
CA PRO A 4 4.05 -12.11 -4.64
C PRO A 4 4.89 -11.40 -5.71
N MET A 5 4.41 -10.27 -6.22
CA MET A 5 5.04 -9.55 -7.34
C MET A 5 6.02 -8.47 -6.88
N ILE A 6 6.04 -8.14 -5.58
CA ILE A 6 6.96 -7.12 -5.05
C ILE A 6 8.41 -7.61 -5.16
N ASN A 7 9.29 -6.75 -5.69
CA ASN A 7 10.72 -7.01 -5.69
C ASN A 7 11.51 -5.86 -5.05
N PHE A 8 12.81 -6.07 -4.90
CA PHE A 8 13.69 -5.09 -4.26
C PHE A 8 13.77 -3.74 -4.99
N LYS A 9 13.61 -3.72 -6.32
CA LYS A 9 13.59 -2.48 -7.12
C LYS A 9 12.33 -1.66 -6.79
N ASP A 10 11.19 -2.31 -6.60
CA ASP A 10 9.93 -1.65 -6.24
C ASP A 10 10.04 -1.02 -4.86
N ILE A 11 10.53 -1.78 -3.87
CA ILE A 11 10.80 -1.27 -2.51
C ILE A 11 11.75 -0.06 -2.57
N LYS A 12 12.87 -0.18 -3.30
CA LYS A 12 13.82 0.93 -3.47
C LYS A 12 13.19 2.16 -4.11
N ASN A 13 12.28 1.97 -5.06
CA ASN A 13 11.59 3.09 -5.70
C ASN A 13 10.61 3.75 -4.74
N LEU A 14 9.81 2.98 -4.00
CA LEU A 14 8.90 3.49 -2.97
C LEU A 14 9.63 4.29 -1.89
N LEU A 15 10.77 3.79 -1.41
CA LEU A 15 11.57 4.48 -0.41
C LEU A 15 12.13 5.82 -0.89
N LYS A 16 12.26 6.07 -2.21
CA LYS A 16 12.61 7.41 -2.73
C LYS A 16 11.50 8.43 -2.55
N TYR A 17 10.25 7.97 -2.47
CA TYR A 17 9.07 8.82 -2.29
C TYR A 17 8.68 8.95 -0.82
N ALA A 18 9.12 8.03 0.04
CA ALA A 18 9.04 8.17 1.48
C ALA A 18 9.94 9.33 1.93
N LYS A 19 9.33 10.48 2.26
CA LYS A 19 10.03 11.65 2.79
C LYS A 19 9.94 11.67 4.32
N SER A 20 10.94 12.25 4.97
CA SER A 20 10.88 12.54 6.40
C SER A 20 9.63 13.37 6.72
N ASN A 21 8.91 12.98 7.78
CA ASN A 21 7.66 13.60 8.24
C ASN A 21 6.49 13.55 7.23
N GLN A 22 6.50 12.60 6.29
CA GLN A 22 5.38 12.35 5.39
C GLN A 22 5.11 10.86 5.29
N LEU A 23 3.86 10.47 5.58
CA LEU A 23 3.41 9.10 5.42
C LEU A 23 3.16 8.80 3.94
N LEU A 24 3.57 7.64 3.46
CA LEU A 24 3.22 7.13 2.14
C LEU A 24 2.21 6.00 2.31
N ILE A 25 1.13 6.05 1.52
CA ILE A 25 0.10 5.02 1.48
C ILE A 25 -0.07 4.50 0.05
N VAL A 26 -0.16 3.17 -0.07
CA VAL A 26 -0.49 2.46 -1.32
C VAL A 26 -1.73 1.61 -1.05
N SER A 27 -2.77 1.78 -1.85
CA SER A 27 -3.98 0.96 -1.79
C SER A 27 -3.79 -0.38 -2.49
N ASP A 28 -4.79 -1.24 -2.38
CA ASP A 28 -5.03 -2.31 -3.35
C ASP A 28 -5.40 -1.74 -4.73
N SER A 29 -5.60 -2.64 -5.69
CA SER A 29 -5.97 -2.30 -7.07
C SER A 29 -7.37 -1.68 -7.22
N LEU A 30 -8.22 -1.76 -6.18
CA LEU A 30 -9.60 -1.26 -6.17
C LEU A 30 -9.79 0.01 -5.33
N GLU A 31 -8.71 0.55 -4.75
CA GLU A 31 -8.72 1.65 -3.78
C GLU A 31 -9.62 1.40 -2.55
N PHE A 32 -9.76 0.13 -2.14
CA PHE A 32 -10.59 -0.26 -1.01
C PHE A 32 -9.75 -0.69 0.20
N GLY A 33 -8.81 -1.60 -0.03
CA GLY A 33 -7.81 -2.08 0.91
C GLY A 33 -6.53 -1.24 0.92
N THR A 34 -5.73 -1.41 1.97
CA THR A 34 -4.40 -0.77 2.11
C THR A 34 -3.30 -1.82 2.12
N ASN A 35 -2.45 -1.81 1.08
CA ASN A 35 -1.41 -2.81 0.90
C ASN A 35 -0.05 -2.37 1.43
N CYS A 36 0.19 -1.06 1.54
CA CYS A 36 1.42 -0.55 2.12
C CYS A 36 1.24 0.79 2.83
N LEU A 37 1.89 0.91 3.99
CA LEU A 37 2.12 2.15 4.71
C LEU A 37 3.62 2.29 4.97
N ILE A 38 4.18 3.44 4.63
CA ILE A 38 5.56 3.82 4.99
C ILE A 38 5.49 5.11 5.78
N TYR A 39 5.94 5.08 7.02
CA TYR A 39 5.87 6.22 7.93
C TYR A 39 7.03 6.21 8.92
N ASP A 40 7.33 7.38 9.48
CA ASP A 40 8.29 7.52 10.56
C ASP A 40 7.72 6.94 11.86
N SER A 41 8.54 6.29 12.68
CA SER A 41 8.08 5.67 13.94
C SER A 41 7.49 6.67 14.96
N ASN A 42 7.79 7.96 14.81
CA ASN A 42 7.22 9.03 15.62
C ASN A 42 5.82 9.47 15.13
N CYS A 43 5.34 8.94 14.02
CA CYS A 43 3.98 9.17 13.53
C CYS A 43 3.02 8.27 14.30
N HIS A 44 2.08 8.87 15.02
CA HIS A 44 1.08 8.16 15.81
C HIS A 44 -0.30 8.35 15.18
N PHE A 45 -0.97 7.25 14.88
CA PHE A 45 -2.33 7.20 14.34
C PHE A 45 -2.95 5.84 14.64
N ASN A 46 -4.26 5.73 14.54
CA ASN A 46 -4.93 4.45 14.73
C ASN A 46 -4.74 3.55 13.51
N LEU A 47 -4.37 2.29 13.74
CA LEU A 47 -4.28 1.29 12.68
C LEU A 47 -5.69 0.79 12.34
N CYS A 48 -6.20 1.18 11.17
CA CYS A 48 -7.56 0.91 10.71
C CYS A 48 -7.61 -0.17 9.61
N PHE A 49 -6.79 -1.21 9.71
CA PHE A 49 -6.77 -2.31 8.73
C PHE A 49 -8.07 -3.11 8.71
N GLY A 50 -8.37 -3.71 7.55
CA GLY A 50 -9.60 -4.46 7.29
C GLY A 50 -10.40 -3.88 6.12
N LEU A 51 -11.71 -4.10 6.17
CA LEU A 51 -12.66 -3.61 5.16
C LEU A 51 -12.59 -2.09 5.03
N ASN A 52 -12.49 -1.60 3.79
CA ASN A 52 -12.43 -0.17 3.47
C ASN A 52 -11.26 0.58 4.16
N SER A 53 -10.18 -0.15 4.49
CA SER A 53 -9.06 0.38 5.26
C SER A 53 -8.39 1.58 4.59
N TYR A 54 -8.36 1.64 3.26
CA TYR A 54 -7.76 2.78 2.56
C TYR A 54 -8.46 4.09 2.92
N GLN A 55 -9.79 4.14 2.78
CA GLN A 55 -10.55 5.34 3.14
C GLN A 55 -10.48 5.64 4.65
N LEU A 56 -10.47 4.61 5.50
CA LEU A 56 -10.34 4.80 6.95
C LEU A 56 -9.00 5.45 7.31
N PHE A 57 -7.90 5.03 6.69
CA PHE A 57 -6.59 5.66 6.87
C PHE A 57 -6.56 7.09 6.35
N ILE A 58 -7.12 7.36 5.16
CA ILE A 58 -7.20 8.73 4.63
C ILE A 58 -7.94 9.66 5.61
N ASN A 59 -9.08 9.22 6.14
CA ASN A 59 -9.85 9.98 7.12
C ASN A 59 -9.06 10.20 8.41
N GLU A 60 -8.40 9.16 8.93
CA GLU A 60 -7.57 9.24 10.13
C GLU A 60 -6.45 10.26 9.96
N PHE A 61 -5.70 10.20 8.85
CA PHE A 61 -4.61 11.13 8.58
C PHE A 61 -5.11 12.57 8.46
N GLN A 62 -6.25 12.78 7.82
CA GLN A 62 -6.87 14.10 7.70
C GLN A 62 -7.32 14.64 9.06
N ASN A 63 -7.99 13.83 9.87
CA ASN A 63 -8.48 14.21 11.20
C ASN A 63 -7.34 14.58 12.15
N GLN A 64 -6.19 13.91 12.03
CA GLN A 64 -5.01 14.18 12.83
C GLN A 64 -4.07 15.25 12.24
N GLY A 65 -4.37 15.78 11.05
CA GLY A 65 -3.50 16.73 10.35
C GLY A 65 -2.15 16.13 9.91
N ILE A 66 -2.09 14.80 9.75
CA ILE A 66 -0.90 14.07 9.29
C ILE A 66 -0.72 14.33 7.79
N LYS A 67 0.47 14.74 7.39
CA LYS A 67 0.83 14.86 5.97
C LYS A 67 1.07 13.48 5.38
N PHE A 68 0.39 13.17 4.29
CA PHE A 68 0.58 11.91 3.58
C PHE A 68 0.70 12.09 2.06
N THR A 69 1.16 11.06 1.37
CA THR A 69 1.21 10.93 -0.09
C THR A 69 0.58 9.62 -0.49
N LYS A 70 -0.37 9.70 -1.41
CA LYS A 70 -0.87 8.54 -2.14
C LYS A 70 0.14 8.18 -3.22
N HIS A 71 0.55 6.92 -3.27
CA HIS A 71 1.48 6.45 -4.30
C HIS A 71 0.94 5.20 -4.95
N ASN A 72 1.15 5.10 -6.26
CA ASN A 72 0.70 3.96 -7.05
C ASN A 72 1.91 3.07 -7.34
N CYS A 73 1.81 1.79 -6.99
CA CYS A 73 2.82 0.79 -7.25
C CYS A 73 2.14 -0.53 -7.61
N LYS A 74 2.09 -0.84 -8.90
CA LYS A 74 1.38 -2.02 -9.42
C LYS A 74 1.75 -3.34 -8.73
N ALA A 75 3.03 -3.51 -8.36
CA ALA A 75 3.51 -4.72 -7.70
C ALA A 75 3.03 -4.85 -6.24
N ILE A 76 2.55 -3.75 -5.63
CA ILE A 76 2.02 -3.68 -4.27
C ILE A 76 0.48 -3.59 -4.29
N GLU A 77 -0.10 -2.97 -5.32
CA GLU A 77 -1.55 -2.92 -5.51
C GLU A 77 -2.18 -4.31 -5.77
N GLN A 78 -1.38 -5.29 -6.20
CA GLN A 78 -1.85 -6.63 -6.55
C GLN A 78 -1.55 -7.63 -5.42
N ASP A 79 -2.44 -7.66 -4.44
CA ASP A 79 -2.54 -8.73 -3.44
C ASP A 79 -3.19 -10.00 -3.99
N LEU A 80 -2.82 -11.13 -3.40
CA LEU A 80 -3.37 -12.45 -3.70
C LEU A 80 -4.56 -12.75 -2.79
N ASP A 81 -5.70 -12.09 -3.06
CA ASP A 81 -6.90 -12.25 -2.23
C ASP A 81 -8.02 -13.04 -2.94
N SER A 82 -7.95 -13.18 -4.27
CA SER A 82 -8.96 -13.89 -5.07
C SER A 82 -8.36 -14.95 -6.02
N GLU A 83 -9.22 -15.85 -6.52
CA GLU A 83 -8.85 -16.80 -7.58
C GLU A 83 -8.37 -16.08 -8.86
N GLU A 84 -8.90 -14.89 -9.14
CA GLU A 84 -8.49 -14.10 -10.29
C GLU A 84 -7.02 -13.63 -10.14
N ASP A 85 -6.62 -13.27 -8.93
CA ASP A 85 -5.25 -12.83 -8.65
C ASP A 85 -4.24 -13.97 -8.78
N TYR A 86 -4.66 -15.20 -8.46
CA TYR A 86 -3.89 -16.39 -8.76
C TYR A 86 -3.63 -16.55 -10.26
N PHE A 87 -4.63 -16.38 -11.12
CA PHE A 87 -4.43 -16.47 -12.58
C PHE A 87 -3.53 -15.34 -13.11
N LYS A 88 -3.65 -14.12 -12.56
CA LYS A 88 -2.74 -13.00 -12.89
C LYS A 88 -1.29 -13.35 -12.53
N LEU A 89 -1.05 -13.95 -11.36
CA LEU A 89 0.28 -14.41 -10.96
C LEU A 89 0.84 -15.47 -11.90
N ILE A 90 0.06 -16.50 -12.23
CA ILE A 90 0.50 -17.56 -13.14
C ILE A 90 0.85 -17.01 -14.53
N SER A 91 0.09 -16.04 -15.03
CA SER A 91 0.39 -15.34 -16.29
C SER A 91 1.70 -14.57 -16.21
N TYR A 92 1.95 -13.88 -15.09
CA TYR A 92 3.19 -13.15 -14.85
C TYR A 92 4.42 -14.06 -14.81
N LEU A 93 4.35 -15.21 -14.13
CA LEU A 93 5.48 -16.15 -14.00
C LEU A 93 5.84 -16.90 -15.29
N LYS A 94 4.90 -16.98 -16.25
CA LYS A 94 5.09 -17.66 -17.53
C LYS A 94 5.69 -16.77 -18.62
N ASN A 95 5.75 -15.46 -18.40
CA ASN A 95 6.44 -14.49 -19.26
C ASN A 95 7.87 -14.26 -18.79
#